data_AF-A0A847W883-F1
#
_entry.id   AF-A0A847W883-F1
#
_cell.length_a   1.000
_cell.length_b   1.000
_cell.length_c   1.000
_cell.angle_alpha   90.00
_cell.angle_beta   90.00
_cell.angle_gamma   90.00
#
_symmetry.space_group_name_H-M   'P 1'
#
loop_
_entity.id
_entity.type
_entity.pdbx_description
1 polymer ?
#
loop_
_entity_poly.entity_id
_entity_poly.type
_entity_poly.pdbx_seq_one_letter_code
_entity_poly.pdbx_strand_id
1 'polypeptide(L)'
;MKKVMKYILVVLVIVSMLSATAMAKVPSPNNPKASSSMATVSRADYQKLVAKVTLANATIVALVRVAQLTPWNDIKWLLAAVDIIVAEVTAYAESIGAGIACEYTSYYIDGQYVLIDPLLILPVIIYP
;
A
#
# COMPACT_ATOMS: atom_id res chain seq x y z
N MET A 1 -21.09 -7.33 33.48
CA MET A 1 -20.14 -6.80 32.48
C MET A 1 -18.69 -6.93 32.99
N LYS A 2 -18.05 -8.11 32.91
CA LYS A 2 -16.63 -8.28 33.32
C LYS A 2 -15.83 -9.34 32.52
N LYS A 3 -16.38 -9.94 31.46
CA LYS A 3 -15.74 -11.08 30.78
C LYS A 3 -15.29 -10.86 29.32
N VAL A 4 -15.52 -9.69 28.73
CA VAL A 4 -15.11 -9.39 27.33
C VAL A 4 -13.78 -8.62 27.22
N MET A 5 -13.16 -8.27 28.35
CA MET A 5 -11.96 -7.43 28.41
C MET A 5 -10.63 -8.20 28.41
N LYS A 6 -10.64 -9.50 28.05
CA LYS A 6 -9.42 -10.33 27.99
C LYS A 6 -8.95 -10.68 26.58
N TYR A 7 -9.77 -10.47 25.55
CA TYR A 7 -9.39 -10.81 24.17
C TYR A 7 -8.80 -9.64 23.37
N ILE A 8 -8.95 -8.40 23.85
CA ILE A 8 -8.41 -7.20 23.16
C ILE A 8 -6.91 -7.00 23.45
N LEU A 9 -6.37 -7.60 24.52
CA LEU A 9 -4.97 -7.39 24.91
C LEU A 9 -3.97 -8.31 24.17
N VAL A 10 -4.42 -9.43 23.58
CA VAL A 10 -3.51 -10.44 23.00
C VAL A 10 -3.09 -10.09 21.57
N VAL A 11 -3.90 -9.32 20.83
CA VAL A 11 -3.57 -8.91 19.45
C VAL A 11 -2.60 -7.72 19.43
N LEU A 12 -2.52 -6.95 20.51
CA LEU A 12 -1.66 -5.75 20.60
C LEU A 12 -0.16 -6.08 20.81
N VAL A 13 0.18 -7.28 21.29
CA VAL A 13 1.56 -7.59 21.69
C VAL A 13 2.43 -8.09 20.53
N ILE A 14 1.84 -8.63 19.46
CA ILE A 14 2.60 -9.17 18.31
C ILE A 14 3.13 -8.06 17.37
N VAL A 15 2.65 -6.81 17.51
CA VAL A 15 3.01 -5.68 16.63
C VAL A 15 4.22 -4.87 17.15
N SER A 16 4.88 -5.31 18.21
CA SER A 16 5.95 -4.54 18.87
C SER A 16 7.39 -4.87 18.42
N MET A 17 7.57 -5.71 17.40
CA MET A 17 8.90 -5.98 16.83
C MET A 17 8.93 -5.64 15.35
N LEU A 18 9.10 -4.36 15.02
CA LEU A 18 9.91 -3.88 13.89
C LEU A 18 10.02 -2.34 13.96
N SER A 19 10.67 -1.84 15.01
CA SER A 19 11.11 -0.44 15.05
C SER A 19 12.43 -0.31 14.29
N ALA A 20 12.35 -0.19 12.96
CA ALA A 20 13.45 0.33 12.15
C ALA A 20 13.13 1.79 11.81
N THR A 21 13.79 2.72 12.48
CA THR A 21 13.79 4.13 12.14
C THR A 21 14.52 4.33 10.81
N ALA A 22 13.77 4.48 9.71
CA ALA A 22 14.30 5.05 8.49
C ALA A 22 13.92 6.53 8.46
N MET A 23 14.91 7.41 8.57
CA MET A 23 14.69 8.84 8.36
C MET A 23 14.27 9.07 6.91
N ALA A 24 13.05 9.55 6.69
CA ALA A 24 12.60 9.97 5.37
C ALA A 24 13.42 11.18 4.94
N LYS A 25 14.31 10.99 3.96
CA LYS A 25 14.97 12.08 3.26
C LYS A 25 13.92 12.77 2.38
N VAL A 26 13.52 13.97 2.77
CA VAL A 26 12.65 14.85 1.96
C VAL A 26 13.35 15.11 0.61
N PRO A 27 12.77 14.70 -0.53
CA PRO A 27 13.35 15.01 -1.83
C PRO A 27 13.19 16.51 -2.12
N SER A 28 14.31 17.18 -2.38
CA SER A 28 14.38 18.57 -2.83
C SER A 28 13.74 18.72 -4.22
N PRO A 29 12.96 19.78 -4.50
CA PRO A 29 12.13 19.88 -5.71
C PRO A 29 12.87 20.33 -6.98
N ASN A 30 14.19 20.19 -7.07
CA ASN A 30 14.96 20.62 -8.24
C ASN A 30 15.76 19.48 -8.88
N ASN A 31 15.16 18.94 -9.95
CA ASN A 31 15.69 17.97 -10.92
C ASN A 31 17.19 18.17 -11.24
N PRO A 32 17.91 17.05 -11.48
CA PRO A 32 18.22 16.74 -12.88
C PRO A 32 18.16 15.25 -13.22
N LYS A 33 17.65 14.96 -14.42
CA LYS A 33 17.57 13.66 -15.11
C LYS A 33 16.60 12.65 -14.48
N ALA A 34 15.35 12.73 -14.91
CA ALA A 34 14.63 11.50 -15.24
C ALA A 34 15.45 10.78 -16.32
N SER A 35 16.36 9.89 -15.90
CA SER A 35 16.89 8.87 -16.78
C SER A 35 15.68 8.05 -17.21
N SER A 36 15.20 8.28 -18.43
CA SER A 36 14.18 7.47 -19.11
C SER A 36 14.73 6.09 -19.48
N SER A 37 15.59 5.52 -18.64
CA SER A 37 15.97 4.11 -18.72
C SER A 37 14.87 3.34 -18.02
N MET A 38 14.01 2.67 -18.80
CA MET A 38 13.09 1.69 -18.26
C MET A 38 13.86 0.68 -17.41
N ALA A 39 13.35 0.40 -16.21
CA ALA A 39 13.95 -0.60 -15.34
C ALA A 39 14.00 -1.95 -16.06
N THR A 40 15.10 -2.68 -15.89
CA THR A 40 15.25 -4.03 -16.44
C THR A 40 15.07 -5.03 -15.31
N VAL A 41 14.00 -5.82 -15.38
CA VAL A 41 13.55 -6.70 -14.28
C VAL A 41 13.48 -8.14 -14.79
N SER A 42 13.87 -9.09 -13.94
CA SER A 42 13.75 -10.52 -14.29
C SER A 42 12.28 -10.90 -14.44
N ARG A 43 11.96 -11.89 -15.29
CA ARG A 43 10.59 -12.36 -15.45
C ARG A 43 9.99 -12.87 -14.12
N ALA A 44 10.80 -13.56 -13.31
CA ALA A 44 10.35 -14.08 -12.03
C ALA A 44 9.99 -12.95 -11.04
N ASP A 45 10.84 -11.93 -10.94
CA ASP A 45 10.59 -10.77 -10.07
C ASP A 45 9.38 -9.96 -10.55
N TYR A 46 9.26 -9.76 -11.86
CA TYR A 46 8.11 -9.07 -12.44
C TYR A 46 6.79 -9.82 -12.14
N GLN A 47 6.75 -11.14 -12.29
CA GLN A 47 5.56 -11.94 -11.96
C GLN A 47 5.19 -11.84 -10.47
N LYS A 48 6.21 -11.85 -9.59
CA LYS A 48 5.99 -11.65 -8.15
C LYS A 48 5.48 -10.25 -7.84
N LEU A 49 5.96 -9.22 -8.55
CA LEU A 49 5.46 -7.84 -8.43
C LEU A 49 3.98 -7.76 -8.86
N VAL A 50 3.64 -8.35 -10.01
CA VAL A 50 2.24 -8.42 -10.50
C VAL A 50 1.33 -9.10 -9.48
N ALA A 51 1.77 -10.21 -8.88
CA ALA A 51 0.98 -10.91 -7.85
C ALA A 51 0.75 -10.03 -6.61
N LYS A 52 1.80 -9.32 -6.15
CA LYS A 52 1.70 -8.40 -5.00
C LYS A 52 0.76 -7.23 -5.28
N VAL A 53 0.90 -6.56 -6.43
CA VAL A 53 0.03 -5.45 -6.84
C VAL A 53 -1.42 -5.93 -6.97
N THR A 54 -1.65 -7.09 -7.58
CA THR A 54 -3.00 -7.67 -7.73
C THR A 54 -3.66 -7.94 -6.38
N LEU A 55 -2.93 -8.57 -5.46
CA LEU A 55 -3.42 -8.86 -4.11
C LEU A 55 -3.68 -7.58 -3.32
N ALA A 56 -2.78 -6.61 -3.40
CA ALA A 56 -2.93 -5.31 -2.75
C ALA A 56 -4.18 -4.59 -3.22
N ASN A 57 -4.39 -4.45 -4.54
CA ASN A 57 -5.57 -3.79 -5.09
C ASN A 57 -6.86 -4.50 -4.70
N ALA A 58 -6.88 -5.85 -4.72
CA ALA A 58 -8.05 -6.61 -4.26
C ALA A 58 -8.35 -6.39 -2.76
N THR A 59 -7.30 -6.31 -1.94
CA THR A 59 -7.42 -6.06 -0.49
C THR A 59 -7.93 -4.65 -0.22
N ILE A 60 -7.40 -3.64 -0.91
CA ILE A 60 -7.86 -2.25 -0.82
C ILE A 60 -9.36 -2.15 -1.14
N VAL A 61 -9.80 -2.79 -2.24
CA VAL A 61 -11.22 -2.83 -2.61
C VAL A 61 -12.08 -3.50 -1.52
N ALA A 62 -11.59 -4.56 -0.90
CA ALA A 62 -12.29 -5.22 0.20
C ALA A 62 -12.39 -4.32 1.44
N LEU A 63 -11.33 -3.59 1.80
CA LEU A 63 -11.33 -2.65 2.93
C LEU A 63 -12.28 -1.48 2.69
N VAL A 64 -12.32 -0.94 1.46
CA VAL A 64 -13.30 0.07 1.07
C VAL A 64 -14.72 -0.45 1.26
N ARG A 65 -15.02 -1.67 0.80
CA ARG A 65 -16.35 -2.27 0.98
C ARG A 65 -16.70 -2.46 2.45
N VAL A 66 -15.74 -2.84 3.29
CA VAL A 66 -15.97 -2.92 4.74
C VAL A 66 -16.35 -1.55 5.28
N ALA A 67 -15.57 -0.51 4.99
CA ALA A 67 -15.85 0.86 5.44
C ALA A 67 -17.19 1.41 4.92
N GLN A 68 -17.66 0.96 3.75
CA GLN A 68 -18.97 1.35 3.21
C GLN A 68 -20.16 0.66 3.89
N LEU A 69 -19.94 -0.51 4.50
CA LEU A 69 -21.01 -1.33 5.07
C LEU A 69 -21.11 -1.18 6.59
N THR A 70 -20.08 -0.66 7.23
CA THR A 70 -20.05 -0.43 8.67
C THR A 70 -20.74 0.88 9.03
N PRO A 71 -21.36 0.98 10.22
CA PRO A 71 -21.93 2.24 10.72
C PRO A 71 -20.88 3.14 11.40
N TRP A 72 -19.59 2.81 11.29
CA TRP A 72 -18.49 3.49 11.97
C TRP A 72 -17.80 4.47 11.01
N ASN A 73 -17.22 5.55 11.54
CA ASN A 73 -16.37 6.42 10.74
C ASN A 73 -14.97 5.79 10.60
N ASP A 74 -14.82 4.97 9.57
CA ASP A 74 -13.66 4.09 9.40
C ASP A 74 -12.60 4.68 8.46
N ILE A 75 -12.78 5.91 7.99
CA ILE A 75 -11.92 6.51 6.96
C ILE A 75 -10.46 6.60 7.41
N LYS A 76 -10.18 7.00 8.65
CA LYS A 76 -8.80 7.04 9.16
C LYS A 76 -8.16 5.66 9.22
N TRP A 77 -8.93 4.66 9.63
CA TRP A 77 -8.47 3.27 9.69
C TRP A 77 -8.21 2.73 8.27
N LEU A 78 -9.13 3.02 7.34
CA LEU A 78 -9.02 2.62 5.93
C LEU A 78 -7.75 3.20 5.31
N LEU A 79 -7.52 4.51 5.44
CA LEU A 79 -6.33 5.15 4.88
C LEU A 79 -5.03 4.60 5.48
N ALA A 80 -4.99 4.38 6.81
CA ALA A 80 -3.83 3.77 7.45
C ALA A 80 -3.57 2.33 6.95
N ALA A 81 -4.63 1.54 6.73
CA ALA A 81 -4.49 0.19 6.18
C ALA A 81 -4.01 0.21 4.72
N VAL A 82 -4.51 1.14 3.91
CA VAL A 82 -4.06 1.36 2.53
C VAL A 82 -2.58 1.75 2.51
N ASP A 83 -2.16 2.72 3.34
CA ASP A 83 -0.75 3.16 3.41
C ASP A 83 0.22 2.01 3.70
N ILE A 84 -0.15 1.11 4.62
CA ILE A 84 0.66 -0.07 4.96
C ILE A 84 0.79 -1.01 3.76
N ILE A 85 -0.32 -1.29 3.07
CA ILE A 85 -0.34 -2.16 1.90
C ILE A 85 0.52 -1.56 0.78
N VAL A 86 0.34 -0.26 0.51
CA VAL A 86 1.10 0.46 -0.53
C VAL A 86 2.58 0.47 -0.21
N ALA A 87 2.96 0.72 1.04
CA ALA A 87 4.36 0.72 1.47
C ALA A 87 5.03 -0.65 1.24
N GLU A 88 4.36 -1.76 1.54
CA GLU A 88 4.92 -3.10 1.33
C GLU A 88 5.20 -3.37 -0.16
N VAL A 89 4.24 -3.05 -1.02
CA VAL A 89 4.39 -3.30 -2.47
C VAL A 89 5.44 -2.36 -3.07
N THR A 90 5.47 -1.10 -2.62
CA THR A 90 6.47 -0.11 -3.05
C THR A 90 7.87 -0.55 -2.69
N ALA A 91 8.09 -1.01 -1.45
CA ALA A 91 9.38 -1.52 -1.01
C ALA A 91 9.86 -2.70 -1.87
N TYR A 92 8.95 -3.61 -2.27
CA TYR A 92 9.32 -4.69 -3.17
C TYR A 92 9.66 -4.18 -4.58
N ALA A 93 8.87 -3.27 -5.14
CA ALA A 93 9.16 -2.68 -6.46
C ALA A 93 10.52 -1.99 -6.49
N GLU A 94 10.81 -1.16 -5.49
CA GLU A 94 12.12 -0.50 -5.35
C GLU A 94 13.27 -1.50 -5.24
N SER A 95 13.06 -2.61 -4.51
CA SER A 95 14.08 -3.65 -4.35
C SER A 95 14.49 -4.34 -5.66
N ILE A 96 13.59 -4.36 -6.66
CA ILE A 96 13.84 -4.93 -7.99
C ILE A 96 14.07 -3.84 -9.05
N GLY A 97 14.16 -2.57 -8.63
CA GLY A 97 14.35 -1.41 -9.50
C GLY A 97 13.10 -1.00 -10.30
N ALA A 98 11.94 -1.60 -10.05
CA ALA A 98 10.68 -1.24 -10.70
C ALA A 98 10.04 -0.02 -10.03
N GLY A 99 9.27 0.75 -10.82
CA GLY A 99 8.44 1.83 -10.30
C GLY A 99 6.97 1.43 -10.18
N ILE A 100 6.26 2.03 -9.24
CA ILE A 100 4.80 1.96 -9.09
C ILE A 100 4.24 3.38 -9.05
N ALA A 101 3.04 3.56 -9.59
CA ALA A 101 2.23 4.76 -9.41
C ALA A 101 0.90 4.42 -8.72
N CYS A 102 0.33 5.40 -8.01
CA CYS A 102 -1.02 5.33 -7.48
C CYS A 102 -1.99 6.04 -8.44
N GLU A 103 -3.05 5.36 -8.86
CA GLU A 103 -4.13 5.95 -9.65
C GLU A 103 -5.35 6.19 -8.75
N TYR A 104 -5.47 7.40 -8.21
CA TYR A 104 -6.52 7.75 -7.25
C TYR A 104 -7.92 7.49 -7.81
N THR A 105 -8.66 6.60 -7.16
CA THR A 105 -10.08 6.32 -7.42
C THR A 105 -10.94 6.89 -6.31
N SER A 106 -12.01 7.60 -6.69
CA SER A 106 -12.94 8.19 -5.74
C SER A 106 -14.00 7.19 -5.27
N TYR A 107 -14.17 7.05 -3.96
CA TYR A 107 -15.20 6.25 -3.32
C TYR A 107 -16.04 7.11 -2.37
N TYR A 108 -17.35 6.84 -2.32
CA TYR A 108 -18.24 7.46 -1.34
C TYR A 108 -18.30 6.57 -0.08
N ILE A 109 -17.85 7.10 1.05
CA ILE A 109 -17.69 6.40 2.34
C ILE A 109 -18.11 7.37 3.45
N ASP A 110 -18.94 6.93 4.39
CA ASP A 110 -19.37 7.72 5.57
C ASP A 110 -19.92 9.12 5.26
N GLY A 111 -20.61 9.28 4.12
CA GLY A 111 -21.20 10.55 3.72
C GLY A 111 -20.24 11.53 3.02
N GLN A 112 -19.02 11.10 2.69
CA GLN A 112 -18.03 11.92 1.98
C GLN A 112 -17.29 11.16 0.89
N TYR A 113 -16.73 11.90 -0.09
CA TYR A 113 -15.88 11.33 -1.12
C TYR A 113 -14.44 11.21 -0.60
N VAL A 114 -13.88 10.01 -0.73
CA VAL A 114 -12.52 9.66 -0.31
C VAL A 114 -11.76 9.13 -1.52
N LEU A 115 -10.56 9.66 -1.75
CA LEU A 115 -9.64 9.15 -2.76
C LEU A 115 -8.86 7.98 -2.18
N ILE A 116 -8.84 6.85 -2.89
CA ILE A 116 -8.14 5.63 -2.52
C ILE A 116 -7.19 5.25 -3.65
N ASP A 117 -6.07 4.61 -3.31
CA ASP A 117 -4.88 4.47 -4.16
C ASP A 117 -4.69 3.04 -4.70
N PRO A 118 -5.39 2.65 -5.79
CA PRO A 118 -4.98 1.52 -6.60
C PRO A 118 -3.55 1.68 -7.12
N LEU A 119 -2.79 0.59 -7.06
CA LEU A 119 -1.42 0.52 -7.52
C LEU A 119 -1.34 0.10 -8.99
N LEU A 120 -0.50 0.80 -9.75
CA LEU A 120 -0.16 0.56 -11.15
C LEU A 120 1.34 0.36 -11.30
N ILE A 121 1.76 -0.72 -11.96
CA ILE A 121 3.17 -0.96 -12.27
C ILE A 121 3.59 -0.06 -13.44
N LEU A 122 4.67 0.70 -13.27
CA LEU A 122 5.23 1.52 -14.35
C LEU A 122 5.94 0.64 -15.40
N PRO A 123 6.07 1.10 -16.65
CA PRO A 123 6.71 0.32 -17.72
C PRO A 123 8.14 -0.13 -17.38
N VAL A 124 8.42 -1.42 -17.63
CA VAL A 124 9.74 -2.07 -17.42
C VAL A 124 10.12 -2.94 -18.63
N ILE A 125 11.42 -3.17 -18.83
CA ILE A 125 11.96 -4.18 -19.74
C ILE A 125 12.06 -5.50 -18.98
N ILE A 126 11.49 -6.57 -19.52
CA ILE A 126 11.48 -7.89 -18.89
C ILE A 126 12.46 -8.81 -19.61
N TYR A 127 13.40 -9.41 -18.88
CA TYR A 127 14.32 -10.42 -19.40
C TYR A 127 14.01 -11.82 -18.83
N PRO A 128 14.34 -12.90 -19.55
CA PRO A 128 14.05 -14.27 -19.12
C PRO A 128 14.66 -14.63 -17.76
#